data_AF-A0A1U7V450-F1
#
_entry.id   AF-A0A1U7V450-F1
#
_cell.length_a   1.000
_cell.length_b   1.000
_cell.length_c   1.000
_cell.angle_alpha   90.00
_cell.angle_beta   90.00
_cell.angle_gamma   90.00
#
_symmetry.space_group_name_H-M   'P 1'
#
loop_
_entity.id
_entity.type
_entity.pdbx_description
1 polymer ?
#
loop_
_entity_poly.entity_id
_entity_poly.type
_entity_poly.pdbx_seq_one_letter_code
_entity_poly.pdbx_strand_id
1 'polypeptide(L)'
;MEDSPKQPLLSPCEPQITAQTSASSFVADIPPITGIQDFFREFFVESKKLWYLAGPAIFTSLCRYSLGAVTQTFAGHLGTLELAAVSVENSVIAGFSFGIMLGMGSALETLCGQAFGAGQIDMLGVYMQRSWVILNTTAVILMLLYIFAAPFLRLIGQTEDISREAGKMALYMIPQLYAYAMNFPIAKFLQAQSKIMVMAWIAAISLVLHTFFSWLFMLKLGWGLVGAAVVLNSSWWFIVVAQLLYIFSGTCGQAWSGFSWKAFHNLWGFVKLSLASAVMLCLETWYFMALVLFAGYLKNAEIAVDALSIWC
;
A
#
# COMPACT_ATOMS: atom_id res chain seq x y z
N MET A 1 42.42 4.53 -31.11
CA MET A 1 42.10 5.94 -30.84
C MET A 1 41.03 6.29 -31.86
N GLU A 2 39.77 6.00 -31.52
CA GLU A 2 38.63 6.32 -32.40
C GLU A 2 37.44 6.64 -31.49
N ASP A 3 36.86 7.79 -31.77
CA ASP A 3 36.03 8.61 -30.91
C ASP A 3 34.56 8.32 -31.20
N SER A 4 33.75 8.23 -30.14
CA SER A 4 32.34 7.85 -30.20
C SER A 4 31.47 9.10 -30.07
N PRO A 5 30.58 9.44 -31.02
CA PRO A 5 29.73 10.61 -30.87
C PRO A 5 28.57 10.31 -29.92
N LYS A 6 28.63 10.91 -28.72
CA LYS A 6 27.53 10.96 -27.75
C LYS A 6 26.35 11.74 -28.34
N GLN A 7 25.22 11.07 -28.53
CA GLN A 7 23.94 11.65 -28.90
C GLN A 7 23.28 12.28 -27.65
N PRO A 8 22.79 13.53 -27.66
CA PRO A 8 22.08 14.11 -26.54
C PRO A 8 20.64 13.57 -26.45
N LEU A 9 20.21 13.24 -25.22
CA LEU A 9 18.97 12.51 -24.89
C LEU A 9 17.71 13.39 -24.77
N LEU A 10 17.74 14.68 -25.13
CA LEU A 10 16.59 15.57 -24.98
C LEU A 10 16.54 16.61 -26.12
N SER A 11 15.42 16.64 -26.84
CA SER A 11 15.04 17.74 -27.73
C SER A 11 14.15 18.72 -26.95
N PRO A 12 14.27 20.05 -27.13
CA PRO A 12 13.38 21.00 -26.48
C PRO A 12 12.00 20.97 -27.16
N CYS A 13 10.94 20.74 -26.39
CA CYS A 13 9.55 20.83 -26.89
C CYS A 13 8.92 22.15 -26.42
N GLU A 14 8.36 22.90 -27.36
CA GLU A 14 7.57 24.11 -27.12
C GLU A 14 6.33 23.84 -26.26
N PRO A 15 5.89 24.79 -25.41
CA PRO A 15 4.73 24.61 -24.55
C PRO A 15 3.42 24.77 -25.32
N GLN A 16 2.67 23.68 -25.50
CA GLN A 16 1.25 23.75 -25.85
C GLN A 16 0.39 24.01 -24.61
N ILE A 17 -0.11 25.24 -24.55
CA ILE A 17 -1.02 25.77 -23.53
C ILE A 17 -2.44 25.31 -23.86
N THR A 18 -3.02 24.36 -23.11
CA THR A 18 -4.44 24.37 -22.66
C THR A 18 -4.82 23.08 -21.91
N ALA A 19 -4.60 23.04 -20.59
CA ALA A 19 -5.36 22.23 -19.60
C ALA A 19 -4.91 22.53 -18.15
N GLN A 20 -4.52 23.78 -17.85
CA GLN A 20 -4.02 24.19 -16.54
C GLN A 20 -5.07 25.04 -15.84
N THR A 21 -5.90 24.45 -14.97
CA THR A 21 -6.74 25.30 -14.08
C THR A 21 -6.86 24.75 -12.66
N SER A 22 -6.54 23.47 -12.42
CA SER A 22 -6.50 22.91 -11.07
C SER A 22 -5.11 22.45 -10.59
N ALA A 23 -4.14 22.30 -11.48
CA ALA A 23 -2.76 21.92 -11.15
C ALA A 23 -1.80 23.13 -11.00
N SER A 24 -2.16 24.29 -11.55
CA SER A 24 -1.28 25.47 -11.58
C SER A 24 -1.03 26.10 -10.21
N SER A 25 -1.91 25.88 -9.22
CA SER A 25 -1.76 26.46 -7.88
C SER A 25 -0.76 25.74 -6.98
N PHE A 26 -0.33 24.52 -7.34
CA PHE A 26 0.65 23.73 -6.57
C PHE A 26 2.09 23.89 -7.08
N VAL A 27 2.30 24.49 -8.26
CA VAL A 27 3.58 24.46 -8.98
C VAL A 27 4.24 25.85 -9.11
N ALA A 28 3.58 26.92 -8.64
CA ALA A 28 4.20 28.24 -8.65
C ALA A 28 5.33 28.31 -7.61
N ASP A 29 6.54 28.65 -8.06
CA ASP A 29 7.72 28.81 -7.19
C ASP A 29 7.49 29.90 -6.14
N ILE A 30 7.90 29.63 -4.90
CA ILE A 30 7.78 30.56 -3.78
C ILE A 30 8.79 31.70 -3.99
N PRO A 31 8.36 32.98 -3.94
CA PRO A 31 9.29 34.11 -4.02
C PRO A 31 10.26 34.11 -2.83
N PRO A 32 11.45 34.72 -2.96
CA PRO A 32 12.42 34.78 -1.87
C PRO A 32 11.80 35.40 -0.61
N ILE A 33 11.94 34.71 0.52
CA ILE A 33 11.35 35.12 1.81
C ILE A 33 12.16 36.31 2.36
N THR A 34 11.56 37.50 2.30
CA THR A 34 12.22 38.76 2.70
C THR A 34 11.99 39.16 4.15
N GLY A 35 11.10 38.47 4.88
CA GLY A 35 10.81 38.77 6.28
C GLY A 35 9.98 37.73 7.01
N ILE A 36 9.82 37.91 8.32
CA ILE A 36 9.09 37.00 9.21
C ILE A 36 7.60 36.88 8.81
N GLN A 37 6.98 38.00 8.40
CA GLN A 37 5.58 37.99 7.95
C GLN A 37 5.41 37.22 6.63
N ASP A 38 6.33 37.39 5.68
CA ASP A 38 6.34 36.60 4.45
C ASP A 38 6.56 35.12 4.76
N PHE A 39 7.48 34.78 5.67
CA PHE A 39 7.70 33.41 6.11
C PHE A 39 6.42 32.76 6.63
N PHE A 40 5.72 33.41 7.56
CA PHE A 40 4.48 32.84 8.11
C PHE A 40 3.40 32.72 7.03
N ARG A 41 3.27 33.70 6.13
CA ARG A 41 2.30 33.63 5.02
C ARG A 41 2.57 32.41 4.15
N GLU A 42 3.79 32.25 3.64
CA GLU A 42 4.14 31.12 2.78
C GLU A 42 4.06 29.79 3.53
N PHE A 43 4.47 29.75 4.81
CA PHE A 43 4.32 28.58 5.68
C PHE A 43 2.87 28.15 5.81
N PHE A 44 1.92 29.08 6.04
CA PHE A 44 0.50 28.75 6.13
C PHE A 44 -0.07 28.25 4.80
N VAL A 45 0.36 28.84 3.67
CA VAL A 45 -0.05 28.39 2.33
C VAL A 45 0.44 26.98 2.06
N GLU A 46 1.72 26.70 2.27
CA GLU A 46 2.29 25.37 2.07
C GLU A 46 1.76 24.34 3.06
N SER A 47 1.59 24.70 4.33
CA SER A 47 0.96 23.83 5.33
C SER A 47 -0.45 23.43 4.91
N LYS A 48 -1.24 24.36 4.36
CA LYS A 48 -2.59 24.07 3.87
C LYS A 48 -2.57 23.11 2.68
N LYS A 49 -1.62 23.27 1.74
CA LYS A 49 -1.42 22.34 0.62
C LYS A 49 -1.02 20.96 1.13
N LEU A 50 -0.07 20.87 2.05
CA LEU A 50 0.35 19.61 2.67
C LEU A 50 -0.82 18.91 3.36
N TRP A 51 -1.59 19.61 4.18
CA TRP A 51 -2.75 19.01 4.86
C TRP A 51 -3.86 18.56 3.92
N TYR A 52 -4.05 19.24 2.78
CA TYR A 52 -4.99 18.81 1.74
C TYR A 52 -4.64 17.44 1.16
N LEU A 53 -3.35 17.08 1.09
CA LEU A 53 -2.91 15.75 0.67
C LEU A 53 -2.78 14.77 1.84
N ALA A 54 -2.11 15.18 2.91
CA ALA A 54 -1.75 14.34 4.05
C ALA A 54 -2.97 13.91 4.86
N GLY A 55 -3.93 14.80 5.14
CA GLY A 55 -5.13 14.48 5.92
C GLY A 55 -5.92 13.31 5.32
N PRO A 56 -6.34 13.39 4.04
CA PRO A 56 -7.03 12.29 3.37
C PRO A 56 -6.17 11.02 3.23
N ALA A 57 -4.85 11.15 3.05
CA ALA A 57 -3.94 10.00 2.98
C ALA A 57 -3.87 9.25 4.32
N ILE A 58 -3.70 9.98 5.43
CA ILE A 58 -3.71 9.43 6.79
C ILE A 58 -5.04 8.73 7.06
N PHE A 59 -6.15 9.40 6.76
CA PHE A 59 -7.49 8.83 6.94
C PHE A 59 -7.69 7.55 6.10
N THR A 60 -7.24 7.55 4.84
CA THR A 60 -7.27 6.35 3.97
C THR A 60 -6.50 5.20 4.60
N SER A 61 -5.30 5.47 5.11
CA SER A 61 -4.47 4.47 5.78
C SER A 61 -5.15 3.94 7.05
N LEU A 62 -5.69 4.82 7.89
CA LEU A 62 -6.44 4.43 9.09
C LEU A 62 -7.60 3.50 8.73
N CYS A 63 -8.45 3.87 7.77
CA CYS A 63 -9.58 3.03 7.35
C CYS A 63 -9.12 1.65 6.86
N ARG A 64 -8.03 1.58 6.10
CA ARG A 64 -7.48 0.32 5.59
C ARG A 64 -6.91 -0.56 6.70
N TYR A 65 -6.16 -0.01 7.64
CA TYR A 65 -5.69 -0.74 8.82
C TYR A 65 -6.84 -1.20 9.71
N SER A 66 -7.90 -0.39 9.84
CA SER A 66 -9.09 -0.74 10.60
C SER A 66 -9.81 -1.98 10.06
N LEU A 67 -9.70 -2.32 8.76
CA LEU A 67 -10.27 -3.57 8.24
C LEU A 67 -9.69 -4.80 8.95
N GLY A 68 -8.36 -4.84 9.10
CA GLY A 68 -7.67 -5.91 9.84
C GLY A 68 -8.03 -5.90 11.33
N ALA A 69 -8.01 -4.72 11.95
CA ALA A 69 -8.35 -4.56 13.37
C ALA A 69 -9.78 -5.02 13.68
N VAL A 70 -10.76 -4.63 12.85
CA VAL A 70 -12.17 -5.04 13.00
C VAL A 70 -12.31 -6.56 12.83
N THR A 71 -11.68 -7.15 11.81
CA THR A 71 -11.67 -8.61 11.62
C THR A 71 -11.13 -9.33 12.86
N GLN A 72 -10.03 -8.82 13.43
CA GLN A 72 -9.41 -9.37 14.63
C GLN A 72 -10.30 -9.20 15.87
N THR A 73 -10.96 -8.06 16.04
CA THR A 73 -11.94 -7.84 17.11
C THR A 73 -13.09 -8.84 17.02
N PHE A 74 -13.68 -9.05 15.84
CA PHE A 74 -14.75 -10.03 15.68
C PHE A 74 -14.27 -11.47 15.87
N ALA A 75 -13.05 -11.80 15.45
CA ALA A 75 -12.46 -13.11 15.74
C ALA A 75 -12.32 -13.36 17.25
N GLY A 76 -11.97 -12.32 18.03
CA GLY A 76 -11.95 -12.38 19.50
C GLY A 76 -13.30 -12.73 20.14
N HIS A 77 -14.41 -12.39 19.50
CA HIS A 77 -15.76 -12.76 19.97
C HIS A 77 -16.15 -14.20 19.60
N LEU A 78 -15.49 -14.81 18.60
CA LEU A 78 -15.70 -16.21 18.24
C LEU A 78 -14.99 -17.14 19.23
N GLY A 79 -13.77 -16.79 19.61
CA GLY A 79 -12.98 -17.56 20.56
C GLY A 79 -11.50 -17.17 20.56
N THR A 80 -10.78 -17.68 21.56
CA THR A 80 -9.36 -17.39 21.73
C THR A 80 -8.49 -18.06 20.66
N LEU A 81 -8.90 -19.24 20.17
CA LEU A 81 -8.20 -19.95 19.10
C LEU A 81 -8.36 -19.22 17.77
N GLU A 82 -9.57 -18.75 17.45
CA GLU A 82 -9.89 -18.00 16.24
C GLU A 82 -9.13 -16.67 16.20
N LEU A 83 -9.11 -15.95 17.33
CA LEU A 83 -8.32 -14.74 17.49
C LEU A 83 -6.82 -15.01 17.27
N ALA A 84 -6.28 -16.06 17.88
CA ALA A 84 -4.88 -16.43 17.72
C ALA A 84 -4.56 -16.80 16.26
N ALA A 85 -5.45 -17.55 15.60
CA ALA A 85 -5.30 -17.94 14.21
C ALA A 85 -5.25 -16.71 13.27
N VAL A 86 -6.20 -15.78 13.41
CA VAL A 86 -6.24 -14.54 12.61
C VAL A 86 -5.03 -13.65 12.91
N SER A 87 -4.63 -13.53 14.17
CA SER A 87 -3.47 -12.73 14.57
C SER A 87 -2.17 -13.28 13.95
N VAL A 88 -1.94 -14.60 14.06
CA VAL A 88 -0.74 -15.25 13.52
C VAL A 88 -0.73 -15.21 11.99
N GLU A 89 -1.86 -15.47 11.34
CA GLU A 89 -1.96 -15.38 9.89
C GLU A 89 -1.68 -13.97 9.39
N ASN A 90 -2.32 -12.95 9.97
CA ASN A 90 -2.13 -11.55 9.57
C ASN A 90 -0.72 -11.03 9.85
N SER A 91 -0.13 -11.37 11.00
CA SER A 91 1.18 -10.83 11.40
C SER A 91 2.35 -11.54 10.72
N VAL A 92 2.28 -12.86 10.56
CA VAL A 92 3.38 -13.67 10.04
C VAL A 92 3.27 -13.87 8.53
N ILE A 93 2.14 -14.38 8.05
CA ILE A 93 1.98 -14.78 6.64
C ILE A 93 1.63 -13.57 5.78
N ALA A 94 0.53 -12.90 6.10
CA ALA A 94 0.08 -11.73 5.36
C ALA A 94 1.00 -10.53 5.61
N GLY A 95 1.51 -10.35 6.82
CA GLY A 95 2.42 -9.26 7.19
C GLY A 95 3.73 -9.31 6.41
N PHE A 96 4.35 -10.50 6.31
CA PHE A 96 5.55 -10.69 5.48
C PHE A 96 5.29 -10.34 4.01
N SER A 97 4.18 -10.84 3.47
CA SER A 97 3.81 -10.62 2.07
C SER A 97 3.48 -9.16 1.78
N PHE A 98 2.76 -8.50 2.71
CA PHE A 98 2.43 -7.08 2.66
C PHE A 98 3.69 -6.23 2.69
N GLY A 99 4.66 -6.53 3.56
CA GLY A 99 5.93 -5.80 3.65
C GLY A 99 6.72 -5.83 2.34
N ILE A 100 6.84 -7.02 1.72
CA ILE A 100 7.49 -7.16 0.41
C ILE A 100 6.74 -6.34 -0.66
N MET A 101 5.42 -6.48 -0.73
CA MET A 101 4.62 -5.78 -1.73
C MET A 101 4.64 -4.26 -1.56
N LEU A 102 4.57 -3.77 -0.31
CA LEU A 102 4.67 -2.36 0.03
C LEU A 102 6.03 -1.80 -0.39
N GLY A 103 7.12 -2.49 -0.04
CA GLY A 103 8.47 -2.06 -0.41
C GLY A 103 8.71 -2.10 -1.92
N MET A 104 8.21 -3.11 -2.64
CA MET A 104 8.27 -3.12 -4.11
C MET A 104 7.43 -2.00 -4.74
N GLY A 105 6.33 -1.61 -4.09
CA GLY A 105 5.43 -0.53 -4.51
C GLY A 105 5.99 0.88 -4.25
N SER A 106 6.91 1.07 -3.31
CA SER A 106 7.50 2.40 -3.05
C SER A 106 8.41 2.88 -4.20
N ALA A 107 9.03 1.95 -4.94
CA ALA A 107 9.75 2.28 -6.17
C ALA A 107 8.86 3.00 -7.21
N LEU A 108 7.57 2.61 -7.28
CA LEU A 108 6.61 3.25 -8.17
C LEU A 108 6.27 4.68 -7.71
N GLU A 109 6.23 4.95 -6.41
CA GLU A 109 5.98 6.30 -5.89
C GLU A 109 7.04 7.28 -6.37
N THR A 110 8.32 6.90 -6.29
CA THR A 110 9.43 7.72 -6.80
C THR A 110 9.29 7.95 -8.31
N LEU A 111 9.04 6.90 -9.09
CA LEU A 111 8.94 7.00 -10.55
C LEU A 111 7.72 7.81 -11.01
N CYS A 112 6.56 7.63 -10.37
CA CYS A 112 5.37 8.43 -10.63
C CYS A 112 5.56 9.90 -10.24
N GLY A 113 6.18 10.17 -9.09
CA GLY A 113 6.50 11.54 -8.67
C GLY A 113 7.44 12.25 -9.64
N GLN A 114 8.49 11.56 -10.10
CA GLN A 114 9.43 12.08 -11.09
C GLN A 114 8.77 12.32 -12.45
N ALA A 115 7.99 11.35 -12.95
CA ALA A 115 7.30 11.50 -14.24
C ALA A 115 6.24 12.61 -14.19
N PHE A 116 5.51 12.74 -13.08
CA PHE A 116 4.54 13.80 -12.89
C PHE A 116 5.22 15.18 -12.86
N GLY A 117 6.32 15.33 -12.09
CA GLY A 117 7.11 16.57 -12.05
C GLY A 117 7.76 16.94 -13.39
N ALA A 118 8.13 15.95 -14.20
CA ALA A 118 8.67 16.15 -15.55
C ALA A 118 7.59 16.38 -16.63
N GLY A 119 6.30 16.46 -16.26
CA GLY A 119 5.19 16.63 -17.19
C GLY A 119 4.86 15.40 -18.05
N GLN A 120 5.48 14.24 -17.78
CA GLN A 120 5.27 12.99 -18.51
C GLN A 120 4.08 12.20 -17.94
N ILE A 121 2.91 12.83 -17.94
CA ILE A 121 1.71 12.31 -17.27
C ILE A 121 1.27 10.96 -17.85
N ASP A 122 1.40 10.75 -19.17
CA ASP A 122 1.05 9.50 -19.85
C ASP A 122 1.82 8.27 -19.32
N MET A 123 3.03 8.49 -18.75
CA MET A 123 3.87 7.39 -18.25
C MET A 123 3.40 6.84 -16.91
N LEU A 124 2.56 7.57 -16.15
CA LEU A 124 2.03 7.11 -14.87
C LEU A 124 1.23 5.81 -15.05
N GLY A 125 0.35 5.75 -16.06
CA GLY A 125 -0.44 4.56 -16.36
C GLY A 125 0.43 3.38 -16.79
N VAL A 126 1.49 3.64 -17.54
CA VAL A 126 2.46 2.61 -17.98
C VAL A 126 3.23 2.04 -16.77
N TYR A 127 3.69 2.89 -15.86
CA TYR A 127 4.37 2.44 -14.65
C TYR A 127 3.45 1.66 -13.72
N MET A 128 2.19 2.08 -13.56
CA MET A 128 1.19 1.31 -12.81
C MET A 128 1.01 -0.11 -13.40
N GLN A 129 0.83 -0.23 -14.71
CA GLN A 129 0.70 -1.52 -15.38
C GLN A 129 1.96 -2.39 -15.25
N ARG A 130 3.14 -1.77 -15.37
CA ARG A 130 4.42 -2.46 -15.17
C ARG A 130 4.54 -3.00 -13.74
N SER A 131 4.16 -2.21 -12.74
CA SER A 131 4.14 -2.65 -11.35
C SER A 131 3.12 -3.77 -11.12
N TRP A 132 1.96 -3.76 -11.77
CA TRP A 132 1.03 -4.89 -11.70
C TRP A 132 1.67 -6.17 -12.19
N VAL A 133 2.36 -6.17 -13.33
CA VAL A 133 3.04 -7.36 -13.85
C VAL A 133 4.03 -7.91 -12.83
N ILE A 134 4.86 -7.02 -12.25
CA ILE A 134 5.90 -7.39 -11.30
C ILE A 134 5.28 -7.89 -9.99
N LEU A 135 4.36 -7.15 -9.39
CA LEU A 135 3.75 -7.48 -8.10
C LEU A 135 2.86 -8.73 -8.18
N ASN A 136 2.14 -8.95 -9.29
CA ASN A 136 1.39 -10.20 -9.47
C ASN A 136 2.35 -11.39 -9.65
N THR A 137 3.48 -11.21 -10.33
CA THR A 137 4.51 -12.26 -10.42
C THR A 137 5.09 -12.56 -9.03
N THR A 138 5.39 -11.54 -8.23
CA THR A 138 5.82 -11.71 -6.83
C THR A 138 4.73 -12.39 -6.00
N ALA A 139 3.45 -12.04 -6.19
CA ALA A 139 2.33 -12.67 -5.50
C ALA A 139 2.27 -14.18 -5.77
N VAL A 140 2.54 -14.63 -7.01
CA VAL A 140 2.61 -16.06 -7.34
C VAL A 140 3.71 -16.78 -6.54
N ILE A 141 4.87 -16.14 -6.36
CA ILE A 141 5.96 -16.70 -5.55
C ILE A 141 5.57 -16.74 -4.07
N LEU A 142 5.01 -15.65 -3.54
CA LEU A 142 4.58 -15.54 -2.15
C LEU A 142 3.39 -16.45 -1.82
N MET A 143 2.56 -16.81 -2.80
CA MET A 143 1.45 -17.74 -2.62
C MET A 143 1.90 -19.10 -2.07
N LEU A 144 3.14 -19.52 -2.36
CA LEU A 144 3.71 -20.75 -1.76
C LEU A 144 3.75 -20.67 -0.22
N LEU A 145 4.05 -19.49 0.35
CA LEU A 145 4.04 -19.28 1.79
C LEU A 145 2.63 -19.48 2.38
N TYR A 146 1.59 -19.04 1.68
CA TYR A 146 0.20 -19.25 2.09
C TYR A 146 -0.21 -20.72 2.00
N ILE A 147 0.19 -21.41 0.92
CA ILE A 147 -0.10 -22.85 0.73
C ILE A 147 0.55 -23.69 1.83
N PHE A 148 1.78 -23.36 2.21
CA PHE A 148 2.54 -24.06 3.24
C PHE A 148 2.51 -23.37 4.60
N ALA A 149 1.51 -22.52 4.87
CA ALA A 149 1.43 -21.74 6.11
C ALA A 149 1.37 -22.65 7.36
N ALA A 150 0.52 -23.69 7.37
CA ALA A 150 0.42 -24.58 8.52
C ALA A 150 1.75 -25.26 8.92
N PRO A 151 2.47 -25.96 8.04
CA PRO A 151 3.76 -26.57 8.40
C PRO A 151 4.83 -25.52 8.70
N PHE A 152 4.81 -24.37 8.03
CA PHE A 152 5.72 -23.27 8.33
C PHE A 152 5.50 -22.71 9.74
N LEU A 153 4.25 -22.50 10.15
CA LEU A 153 3.91 -22.00 11.48
C LEU A 153 4.33 -22.98 12.59
N ARG A 154 4.19 -24.29 12.36
CA ARG A 154 4.70 -25.32 13.29
C ARG A 154 6.21 -25.25 13.42
N LEU A 155 6.92 -25.03 12.30
CA LEU A 155 8.38 -24.95 12.30
C LEU A 155 8.91 -23.80 13.14
N ILE A 156 8.20 -22.66 13.15
CA ILE A 156 8.56 -21.49 13.98
C ILE A 156 8.03 -21.59 15.42
N GLY A 157 7.47 -22.75 15.82
CA GLY A 157 7.10 -23.05 17.21
C GLY A 157 5.65 -22.74 17.60
N GLN A 158 4.75 -22.48 16.65
CA GLN A 158 3.33 -22.33 16.96
C GLN A 158 2.69 -23.68 17.32
N THR A 159 1.64 -23.65 18.14
CA THR A 159 0.91 -24.87 18.52
C THR A 159 0.23 -25.51 17.31
N GLU A 160 -0.03 -26.81 17.39
CA GLU A 160 -0.68 -27.57 16.31
C GLU A 160 -2.04 -26.98 15.91
N ASP A 161 -2.85 -26.59 16.90
CA ASP A 161 -4.18 -26.03 16.68
C ASP A 161 -4.13 -24.65 16.03
N ILE A 162 -3.28 -23.74 16.53
CA ILE A 162 -3.11 -22.40 15.95
C ILE A 162 -2.58 -22.53 14.52
N SER A 163 -1.56 -23.36 14.30
CA SER A 163 -0.96 -23.57 12.99
C SER A 163 -1.96 -24.12 11.97
N ARG A 164 -2.83 -25.04 12.41
CA ARG A 164 -3.87 -25.62 11.55
C ARG A 164 -4.93 -24.58 11.17
N GLU A 165 -5.47 -23.84 12.12
CA GLU A 165 -6.51 -22.85 11.83
C GLU A 165 -5.97 -21.61 11.09
N ALA A 166 -4.78 -21.12 11.45
CA ALA A 166 -4.10 -20.06 10.73
C ALA A 166 -3.71 -20.49 9.31
N GLY A 167 -3.31 -21.76 9.12
CA GLY A 167 -3.02 -22.30 7.79
C GLY A 167 -4.25 -22.40 6.90
N LYS A 168 -5.41 -22.80 7.43
CA LYS A 168 -6.68 -22.76 6.69
C LYS A 168 -7.06 -21.32 6.35
N MET A 169 -6.93 -20.41 7.30
CA MET A 169 -7.18 -18.98 7.07
C MET A 169 -6.29 -18.45 5.95
N ALA A 170 -4.98 -18.75 5.98
CA ALA A 170 -4.04 -18.34 4.94
C ALA A 170 -4.49 -18.80 3.54
N LEU A 171 -4.94 -20.04 3.38
CA LEU A 171 -5.48 -20.51 2.10
C LEU A 171 -6.66 -19.67 1.62
N TYR A 172 -7.56 -19.26 2.51
CA TYR A 172 -8.67 -18.37 2.17
C TYR A 172 -8.24 -16.92 1.90
N MET A 173 -7.08 -16.48 2.40
CA MET A 173 -6.55 -15.13 2.21
C MET A 173 -5.69 -14.98 0.94
N ILE A 174 -5.50 -16.04 0.14
CA ILE A 174 -4.80 -15.95 -1.15
C ILE A 174 -5.38 -14.85 -2.07
N PRO A 175 -6.71 -14.65 -2.22
CA PRO A 175 -7.22 -13.56 -3.05
C PRO A 175 -6.84 -12.16 -2.55
N GLN A 176 -6.66 -11.97 -1.25
CA GLN A 176 -6.21 -10.71 -0.65
C GLN A 176 -4.79 -10.36 -1.08
N LEU A 177 -3.92 -11.37 -1.21
CA LEU A 177 -2.55 -11.20 -1.71
C LEU A 177 -2.54 -10.53 -3.09
N TYR A 178 -3.40 -10.98 -4.00
CA TYR A 178 -3.54 -10.37 -5.32
C TYR A 178 -4.22 -9.00 -5.28
N ALA A 179 -5.16 -8.80 -4.34
CA ALA A 179 -5.74 -7.48 -4.12
C ALA A 179 -4.67 -6.46 -3.68
N TYR A 180 -3.71 -6.84 -2.84
CA TYR A 180 -2.56 -6.00 -2.49
C TYR A 180 -1.69 -5.69 -3.71
N ALA A 181 -1.35 -6.70 -4.51
CA ALA A 181 -0.56 -6.52 -5.73
C ALA A 181 -1.19 -5.54 -6.72
N MET A 182 -2.52 -5.47 -6.77
CA MET A 182 -3.26 -4.50 -7.59
C MET A 182 -3.37 -3.13 -6.92
N ASN A 183 -3.73 -3.09 -5.64
CA ASN A 183 -4.04 -1.86 -4.90
C ASN A 183 -2.81 -0.97 -4.67
N PHE A 184 -1.62 -1.53 -4.43
CA PHE A 184 -0.43 -0.71 -4.19
C PHE A 184 -0.09 0.19 -5.40
N PRO A 185 -0.02 -0.32 -6.64
CA PRO A 185 0.20 0.54 -7.80
C PRO A 185 -0.90 1.55 -8.05
N ILE A 186 -2.16 1.12 -7.89
CA ILE A 186 -3.34 1.99 -8.05
C ILE A 186 -3.28 3.16 -7.07
N ALA A 187 -2.96 2.89 -5.81
CA ALA A 187 -2.86 3.92 -4.80
C ALA A 187 -1.77 4.94 -5.16
N LYS A 188 -0.58 4.50 -5.57
CA LYS A 188 0.50 5.42 -5.97
C LYS A 188 0.16 6.21 -7.25
N PHE A 189 -0.52 5.58 -8.21
CA PHE A 189 -1.02 6.25 -9.40
C PHE A 189 -1.99 7.39 -9.07
N LEU A 190 -2.96 7.15 -8.17
CA LEU A 190 -3.93 8.16 -7.74
C LEU A 190 -3.30 9.23 -6.82
N GLN A 191 -2.37 8.85 -5.94
CA GLN A 191 -1.63 9.77 -5.07
C GLN A 191 -0.78 10.75 -5.88
N ALA A 192 -0.07 10.27 -6.92
CA ALA A 192 0.75 11.12 -7.77
C ALA A 192 -0.05 12.22 -8.51
N GLN A 193 -1.35 11.99 -8.70
CA GLN A 193 -2.27 12.96 -9.31
C GLN A 193 -3.08 13.77 -8.28
N SER A 194 -2.73 13.69 -6.99
CA SER A 194 -3.45 14.32 -5.88
C SER A 194 -4.94 13.92 -5.80
N LYS A 195 -5.34 12.76 -6.33
CA LYS A 195 -6.72 12.23 -6.29
C LYS A 195 -7.02 11.49 -4.97
N ILE A 196 -6.46 11.97 -3.86
CA ILE A 196 -6.42 11.26 -2.59
C ILE A 196 -7.80 11.20 -1.91
N MET A 197 -8.63 12.24 -2.11
CA MET A 197 -10.00 12.29 -1.59
C MET A 197 -10.89 11.13 -2.07
N VAL A 198 -10.68 10.66 -3.30
CA VAL A 198 -11.44 9.54 -3.85
C VAL A 198 -11.09 8.24 -3.12
N MET A 199 -9.80 8.03 -2.85
CA MET A 199 -9.36 6.87 -2.08
C MET A 199 -9.89 6.91 -0.65
N ALA A 200 -9.95 8.10 -0.03
CA ALA A 200 -10.49 8.28 1.31
C ALA A 200 -11.97 7.88 1.38
N TRP A 201 -12.80 8.33 0.44
CA TRP A 201 -14.22 7.94 0.38
C TRP A 201 -14.41 6.44 0.14
N ILE A 202 -13.66 5.85 -0.79
CA ILE A 202 -13.71 4.40 -1.06
C ILE A 202 -13.33 3.62 0.20
N ALA A 203 -12.27 4.03 0.91
CA ALA A 203 -11.82 3.37 2.13
C ALA A 203 -12.85 3.50 3.27
N ALA A 204 -13.47 4.67 3.44
CA ALA A 204 -14.53 4.87 4.43
C ALA A 204 -15.74 3.96 4.16
N ILE A 205 -16.24 3.95 2.92
CA ILE A 205 -17.36 3.08 2.53
C ILE A 205 -16.99 1.61 2.75
N SER A 206 -15.78 1.22 2.33
CA SER A 206 -15.29 -0.14 2.55
C SER A 206 -15.28 -0.51 4.03
N LEU A 207 -14.86 0.37 4.93
CA LEU A 207 -14.81 0.10 6.37
C LEU A 207 -16.21 -0.06 6.98
N VAL A 208 -17.16 0.78 6.59
CA VAL A 208 -18.56 0.67 7.04
C VAL A 208 -19.17 -0.66 6.59
N LEU A 209 -19.04 -1.00 5.31
CA LEU A 209 -19.53 -2.26 4.77
C LEU A 209 -18.83 -3.45 5.43
N HIS A 210 -17.50 -3.39 5.58
CA HIS A 210 -16.72 -4.42 6.25
C HIS A 210 -17.22 -4.67 7.67
N THR A 211 -17.42 -3.61 8.47
CA THR A 211 -17.87 -3.74 9.86
C THR A 211 -19.25 -4.40 9.96
N PHE A 212 -20.19 -3.97 9.11
CA PHE A 212 -21.54 -4.53 9.07
C PHE A 212 -21.52 -6.01 8.65
N PHE A 213 -20.81 -6.34 7.57
CA PHE A 213 -20.75 -7.71 7.05
C PHE A 213 -19.93 -8.64 7.94
N SER A 214 -18.88 -8.16 8.62
CA SER A 214 -18.13 -8.96 9.59
C SER A 214 -19.03 -9.37 10.76
N TRP A 215 -19.82 -8.45 11.31
CA TRP A 215 -20.83 -8.79 12.32
C TRP A 215 -21.85 -9.82 11.80
N LEU A 216 -22.40 -9.59 10.59
CA LEU A 216 -23.43 -10.45 10.02
C LEU A 216 -22.91 -11.87 9.73
N PHE A 217 -21.81 -11.99 9.01
CA PHE A 217 -21.31 -13.28 8.53
C PHE A 217 -20.57 -14.05 9.62
N MET A 218 -19.72 -13.40 10.40
CA MET A 218 -18.96 -14.09 11.45
C MET A 218 -19.85 -14.50 12.61
N LEU A 219 -20.64 -13.55 13.14
CA LEU A 219 -21.40 -13.77 14.38
C LEU A 219 -22.83 -14.22 14.10
N LYS A 220 -23.59 -13.48 13.28
CA LYS A 220 -25.04 -13.71 13.20
C LYS A 220 -25.42 -14.93 12.35
N LEU A 221 -24.70 -15.17 11.26
CA LEU A 221 -24.86 -16.36 10.40
C LEU A 221 -23.99 -17.53 10.84
N GLY A 222 -23.06 -17.32 11.78
CA GLY A 222 -22.23 -18.38 12.36
C GLY A 222 -21.17 -18.95 11.42
N TRP A 223 -20.70 -18.20 10.43
CA TRP A 223 -19.66 -18.69 9.50
C TRP A 223 -18.25 -18.65 10.09
N GLY A 224 -18.07 -18.04 11.28
CA GLY A 224 -16.80 -18.01 11.99
C GLY A 224 -15.66 -17.41 11.15
N LEU A 225 -14.50 -18.10 11.14
CA LEU A 225 -13.31 -17.68 10.38
C LEU A 225 -13.51 -17.68 8.87
N VAL A 226 -14.39 -18.53 8.34
CA VAL A 226 -14.72 -18.50 6.91
C VAL A 226 -15.44 -17.18 6.57
N GLY A 227 -16.35 -16.75 7.44
CA GLY A 227 -16.99 -15.43 7.35
C GLY A 227 -15.97 -14.29 7.37
N ALA A 228 -14.97 -14.37 8.26
CA ALA A 228 -13.89 -13.40 8.34
C ALA A 228 -13.13 -13.27 7.01
N ALA A 229 -12.70 -14.40 6.45
CA ALA A 229 -11.96 -14.43 5.20
C ALA A 229 -12.79 -13.89 4.03
N VAL A 230 -14.06 -14.31 3.91
CA VAL A 230 -14.96 -13.85 2.83
C VAL A 230 -15.13 -12.34 2.88
N VAL A 231 -15.43 -11.78 4.05
CA VAL A 231 -15.68 -10.34 4.20
C VAL A 231 -14.41 -9.54 3.97
N LEU A 232 -13.27 -9.97 4.54
CA LEU A 232 -12.00 -9.25 4.39
C LEU A 232 -11.50 -9.27 2.93
N ASN A 233 -11.55 -10.41 2.25
CA ASN A 233 -11.24 -10.49 0.82
C ASN A 233 -12.16 -9.58 0.00
N SER A 234 -13.47 -9.63 0.27
CA SER A 234 -14.45 -8.81 -0.43
C SER A 234 -14.20 -7.32 -0.25
N SER A 235 -13.79 -6.88 0.94
CA SER A 235 -13.45 -5.48 1.19
C SER A 235 -12.22 -5.03 0.40
N TRP A 236 -11.16 -5.83 0.36
CA TRP A 236 -9.96 -5.50 -0.42
C TRP A 236 -10.24 -5.46 -1.92
N TRP A 237 -11.00 -6.42 -2.44
CA TRP A 237 -11.41 -6.43 -3.84
C TRP A 237 -12.39 -5.30 -4.18
N PHE A 238 -13.28 -4.94 -3.26
CA PHE A 238 -14.13 -3.76 -3.41
C PHE A 238 -13.30 -2.49 -3.58
N ILE A 239 -12.26 -2.30 -2.75
CA ILE A 239 -11.35 -1.15 -2.89
C ILE A 239 -10.67 -1.15 -4.27
N VAL A 240 -10.11 -2.29 -4.69
CA VAL A 240 -9.45 -2.42 -6.00
C VAL A 240 -10.42 -2.09 -7.14
N VAL A 241 -11.59 -2.72 -7.16
CA VAL A 241 -12.58 -2.53 -8.22
C VAL A 241 -13.10 -1.10 -8.25
N ALA A 242 -13.45 -0.52 -7.10
CA ALA A 242 -13.92 0.87 -7.03
C ALA A 242 -12.87 1.86 -7.55
N GLN A 243 -11.59 1.66 -7.23
CA GLN A 243 -10.51 2.50 -7.73
C GLN A 243 -10.27 2.30 -9.24
N LEU A 244 -10.33 1.07 -9.75
CA LEU A 244 -10.23 0.79 -11.18
C LEU A 244 -11.38 1.42 -11.97
N LEU A 245 -12.62 1.33 -11.46
CA LEU A 245 -13.78 1.99 -12.06
C LEU A 245 -13.56 3.50 -12.12
N TYR A 246 -13.01 4.11 -11.06
CA TYR A 246 -12.67 5.53 -11.08
C TYR A 246 -11.63 5.85 -12.16
N ILE A 247 -10.57 5.05 -12.28
CA ILE A 247 -9.52 5.26 -13.29
C ILE A 247 -10.08 5.10 -14.71
N PHE A 248 -10.90 4.07 -14.95
CA PHE A 248 -11.46 3.75 -16.26
C PHE A 248 -12.61 4.66 -16.67
N SER A 249 -13.20 5.43 -15.74
CA SER A 249 -14.24 6.42 -16.06
C SER A 249 -13.76 7.61 -16.90
N GLY A 250 -12.44 7.71 -17.16
CA GLY A 250 -11.83 8.81 -17.91
C GLY A 250 -11.44 10.02 -17.04
N THR A 251 -11.73 9.97 -15.73
CA THR A 251 -11.44 11.07 -14.79
C THR A 251 -9.93 11.34 -14.60
N CYS A 252 -9.07 10.37 -14.96
CA CYS A 252 -7.61 10.50 -14.93
C CYS A 252 -7.01 11.12 -16.20
N GLY A 253 -7.81 11.40 -17.23
CA GLY A 253 -7.34 12.03 -18.48
C GLY A 253 -6.12 11.31 -19.09
N GLN A 254 -5.11 12.08 -19.48
CA GLN A 254 -3.86 11.60 -20.07
C GLN A 254 -3.09 10.60 -19.20
N ALA A 255 -3.23 10.66 -17.87
CA ALA A 255 -2.52 9.73 -16.98
C ALA A 255 -2.91 8.27 -17.22
N TRP A 256 -4.12 8.03 -17.75
CA TRP A 256 -4.57 6.71 -18.16
C TRP A 256 -5.03 6.71 -19.63
N SER A 257 -4.12 6.31 -20.52
CA SER A 257 -4.39 6.12 -21.95
C SER A 257 -4.80 4.69 -22.33
N GLY A 258 -5.13 3.85 -21.34
CA GLY A 258 -5.48 2.45 -21.52
C GLY A 258 -4.30 1.49 -21.39
N PHE A 259 -4.55 0.21 -21.71
CA PHE A 259 -3.52 -0.84 -21.63
C PHE A 259 -2.44 -0.64 -22.69
N SER A 260 -1.18 -0.83 -22.31
CA SER A 260 -0.02 -0.59 -23.17
C SER A 260 1.02 -1.68 -23.08
N TRP A 261 1.52 -2.14 -24.23
CA TRP A 261 2.66 -3.07 -24.30
C TRP A 261 3.97 -2.48 -23.73
N LYS A 262 4.04 -1.16 -23.54
CA LYS A 262 5.15 -0.50 -22.83
C LYS A 262 5.30 -0.99 -21.38
N ALA A 263 4.25 -1.57 -20.80
CA ALA A 263 4.29 -2.18 -19.48
C ALA A 263 5.34 -3.33 -19.40
N PHE A 264 5.55 -4.07 -20.50
CA PHE A 264 6.48 -5.21 -20.55
C PHE A 264 7.92 -4.83 -20.93
N HIS A 265 8.17 -3.55 -21.23
CA HIS A 265 9.52 -3.09 -21.58
C HIS A 265 10.33 -2.77 -20.34
N ASN A 266 11.64 -3.07 -20.36
CA ASN A 266 12.60 -2.76 -19.29
C ASN A 266 12.18 -3.26 -17.89
N LEU A 267 11.50 -4.41 -17.83
CA LEU A 267 11.05 -5.02 -16.57
C LEU A 267 12.21 -5.27 -15.60
N TRP A 268 13.36 -5.73 -16.08
CA TRP A 268 14.50 -6.07 -15.23
C TRP A 268 15.05 -4.87 -14.43
N GLY A 269 15.12 -3.70 -15.06
CA GLY A 269 15.54 -2.47 -14.36
C GLY A 269 14.55 -2.10 -13.25
N PHE A 270 13.25 -2.23 -13.53
CA PHE A 270 12.20 -1.98 -12.55
C PHE A 270 12.21 -3.02 -11.42
N VAL A 271 12.42 -4.31 -11.73
CA VAL A 271 12.54 -5.38 -10.74
C VAL A 271 13.71 -5.12 -9.80
N LYS A 272 14.88 -4.71 -10.32
CA LYS A 272 16.03 -4.36 -9.48
C LYS A 272 15.71 -3.22 -8.50
N LEU A 273 15.04 -2.18 -8.99
CA LEU A 273 14.64 -1.04 -8.15
C LEU A 273 13.62 -1.47 -7.09
N SER A 274 12.55 -2.16 -7.49
CA SER A 274 11.53 -2.68 -6.58
C SER A 274 12.10 -3.66 -5.55
N LEU A 275 13.04 -4.53 -5.93
CA LEU A 275 13.68 -5.46 -5.01
C LEU A 275 14.55 -4.74 -3.98
N ALA A 276 15.31 -3.72 -4.41
CA ALA A 276 16.11 -2.91 -3.49
C ALA A 276 15.21 -2.19 -2.47
N SER A 277 14.09 -1.60 -2.91
CA SER A 277 13.10 -0.97 -2.04
C SER A 277 12.41 -1.97 -1.11
N ALA A 278 12.12 -3.19 -1.59
CA ALA A 278 11.57 -4.26 -0.76
C ALA A 278 12.54 -4.67 0.36
N VAL A 279 13.81 -4.90 0.03
CA VAL A 279 14.83 -5.27 1.01
C VAL A 279 15.01 -4.18 2.06
N MET A 280 15.05 -2.91 1.66
CA MET A 280 15.15 -1.78 2.60
C MET A 280 14.00 -1.79 3.60
N LEU A 281 12.75 -1.89 3.14
CA LEU A 281 11.56 -1.83 4.00
C LEU A 281 11.39 -3.10 4.86
N CYS A 282 11.74 -4.26 4.33
CA CYS A 282 11.76 -5.51 5.09
C CYS A 282 12.81 -5.47 6.20
N LEU A 283 14.02 -4.98 5.92
CA LEU A 283 15.08 -4.83 6.92
C LEU A 283 14.67 -3.85 8.02
N GLU A 284 14.03 -2.74 7.66
CA GLU A 284 13.48 -1.79 8.62
C GLU A 284 12.45 -2.45 9.54
N THR A 285 11.47 -3.15 8.96
CA THR A 285 10.41 -3.84 9.73
C THR A 285 10.98 -4.92 10.65
N TRP A 286 11.91 -5.74 10.15
CA TRP A 286 12.53 -6.81 10.95
C TRP A 286 13.46 -6.26 12.02
N TYR A 287 14.16 -5.17 11.73
CA TYR A 287 14.96 -4.46 12.72
C TYR A 287 14.09 -3.95 13.87
N PHE A 288 12.95 -3.32 13.57
CA PHE A 288 12.00 -2.89 14.61
C PHE A 288 11.41 -4.07 15.39
N MET A 289 11.01 -5.16 14.72
CA MET A 289 10.54 -6.37 15.40
C MET A 289 11.60 -6.96 16.33
N ALA A 290 12.87 -6.99 15.91
CA ALA A 290 13.97 -7.44 16.74
C ALA A 290 14.19 -6.52 17.95
N LEU A 291 14.15 -5.19 17.76
CA LEU A 291 14.26 -4.22 18.86
C LEU A 291 13.15 -4.39 19.89
N VAL A 292 11.89 -4.52 19.45
CA VAL A 292 10.74 -4.75 20.35
C VAL A 292 10.89 -6.07 21.09
N LEU A 293 11.34 -7.13 20.40
CA LEU A 293 11.59 -8.42 21.02
C LEU A 293 12.67 -8.32 22.10
N PHE A 294 13.81 -7.69 21.81
CA PHE A 294 14.88 -7.49 22.80
C PHE A 294 14.45 -6.61 23.97
N ALA A 295 13.65 -5.57 23.72
CA ALA A 295 13.08 -4.74 24.76
C ALA A 295 12.10 -5.52 25.66
N GLY A 296 11.36 -6.47 25.09
CA GLY A 296 10.50 -7.40 25.82
C GLY A 296 11.25 -8.34 26.78
N TYR A 297 12.56 -8.52 26.61
CA TYR A 297 13.40 -9.31 27.52
C TYR A 297 14.09 -8.48 28.63
N LEU A 298 13.91 -7.16 28.64
CA LEU A 298 14.48 -6.30 29.68
C LEU A 298 13.74 -6.47 31.01
N LYS A 299 14.43 -6.22 32.13
CA LYS A 299 13.89 -6.36 33.50
C LYS A 299 12.65 -5.51 33.78
N ASN A 300 12.27 -4.58 32.90
CA ASN A 300 11.03 -3.80 32.93
C ASN A 300 10.44 -3.70 31.51
N ALA A 301 10.09 -4.85 30.93
CA ALA A 301 9.61 -4.97 29.55
C ALA A 301 8.46 -4.02 29.19
N GLU A 302 7.51 -3.80 30.10
CA GLU A 302 6.36 -2.92 29.89
C GLU A 302 6.80 -1.46 29.63
N ILE A 303 7.73 -0.93 30.43
CA ILE A 303 8.26 0.43 30.28
C ILE A 303 9.16 0.54 29.03
N ALA A 304 9.94 -0.49 28.72
CA ALA A 304 10.85 -0.48 27.57
C ALA A 304 10.09 -0.59 26.25
N VAL A 305 9.03 -1.40 26.21
CA VAL A 305 8.13 -1.53 25.06
C VAL A 305 7.28 -0.27 24.91
N ASP A 306 6.79 0.32 26.00
CA ASP A 306 6.07 1.60 25.98
C ASP A 306 6.96 2.77 25.52
N ALA A 307 8.22 2.81 25.94
CA ALA A 307 9.16 3.83 25.47
C ALA A 307 9.48 3.72 23.97
N LEU A 308 9.49 2.50 23.42
CA LEU A 308 9.69 2.26 21.99
C LEU A 308 8.42 2.56 21.17
N SER A 309 7.23 2.32 21.72
CA SER A 309 5.96 2.59 21.05
C SER A 309 5.63 4.08 20.96
N ILE A 310 6.17 4.91 21.87
CA ILE A 310 6.08 6.39 21.81
C ILE A 310 6.92 6.98 20.67
N TRP A 311 7.92 6.25 20.16
CA TRP A 311 8.83 6.71 19.08
C TRP A 311 8.40 6.24 17.68
N CYS A 312 7.44 5.31 17.57
CA CYS A 312 6.81 4.91 16.29
C CYS A 312 5.57 5.76 16.00
#